data_AF-A0A934EQW8-F1
#
_entry.id   AF-A0A934EQW8-F1
#
_cell.length_a   1.000
_cell.length_b   1.000
_cell.length_c   1.000
_cell.angle_alpha   90.00
_cell.angle_beta   90.00
_cell.angle_gamma   90.00
#
_symmetry.space_group_name_H-M   'P 1'
#
loop_
_entity.id
_entity.type
_entity.pdbx_description
1 polymer ?
#
loop_
_entity_poly.entity_id
_entity_poly.type
_entity_poly.pdbx_seq_one_letter_code
_entity_poly.pdbx_strand_id
1 'polypeptide(L)'
;MSLTPNARLVLGKRYLKKDAAGNPIETPEDMFRRIAKNVASADLIYDKKADIVSLEEQFYGLFINLLFMPNSPALMNAGRDLQQLCGCFVLPVEDSIENIFETVKQAAIIHKSGGGTGFSFSRIRPKN
;
A
#
# COMPACT_ATOMS: atom_id res chain seq x y z
N MET A 1 -5.62 0.44 -22.52
CA MET A 1 -4.94 1.56 -21.83
C MET A 1 -3.65 1.90 -22.58
N SER A 2 -3.32 3.19 -22.73
CA SER A 2 -2.03 3.61 -23.31
C SER A 2 -1.14 4.23 -22.23
N LEU A 3 -0.25 3.43 -21.64
CA LEU A 3 0.78 3.91 -20.72
C LEU A 3 2.02 4.35 -21.50
N THR A 4 2.63 5.45 -21.05
CA THR A 4 3.91 5.91 -21.60
C THR A 4 5.02 4.88 -21.35
N PRO A 5 6.08 4.86 -22.18
CA PRO A 5 7.22 3.97 -21.95
C PRO A 5 7.84 4.12 -20.55
N ASN A 6 7.92 5.36 -20.04
CA ASN A 6 8.42 5.64 -18.70
C ASN A 6 7.51 5.06 -17.61
N ALA A 7 6.18 5.18 -17.75
CA ALA A 7 5.25 4.59 -16.80
C ALA A 7 5.40 3.06 -16.75
N ARG A 8 5.52 2.41 -17.92
CA ARG A 8 5.76 0.96 -18.00
C ARG A 8 7.06 0.54 -17.31
N LEU A 9 8.13 1.31 -17.51
CA LEU A 9 9.42 1.06 -16.86
C LEU A 9 9.31 1.16 -15.33
N VAL A 10 8.68 2.23 -14.82
CA VAL A 10 8.50 2.45 -13.38
C VAL A 10 7.64 1.36 -12.75
N LEU A 11 6.53 0.98 -13.41
CA LEU A 11 5.66 -0.12 -12.98
C LEU A 11 6.43 -1.43 -12.87
N GLY A 12 7.13 -1.84 -13.94
CA GLY A 12 7.91 -3.07 -13.93
C GLY A 12 9.03 -3.07 -12.88
N LYS A 13 9.65 -1.91 -12.64
CA LYS A 13 10.72 -1.81 -11.65
C LYS A 13 10.21 -1.92 -10.21
N ARG A 14 9.05 -1.33 -9.88
CA ARG A 14 8.65 -1.09 -8.48
C ARG A 14 7.32 -1.70 -8.05
N TYR A 15 6.37 -1.91 -8.96
CA TYR A 15 4.96 -2.15 -8.59
C TYR A 15 4.45 -3.52 -9.01
N LEU A 16 4.81 -3.99 -10.20
CA LEU A 16 4.36 -5.28 -10.71
C LEU A 16 4.88 -6.41 -9.83
N LYS A 17 4.05 -7.44 -9.64
CA LYS A 17 4.47 -8.69 -8.99
C LYS A 17 5.65 -9.29 -9.74
N LYS A 18 6.62 -9.80 -8.99
CA LYS A 18 7.85 -10.42 -9.52
C LYS A 18 7.99 -11.85 -9.05
N ASP A 19 8.67 -12.65 -9.84
CA ASP A 19 9.15 -13.98 -9.44
C ASP A 19 10.38 -13.88 -8.51
N ALA A 20 10.90 -15.05 -8.10
CA ALA A 20 12.08 -15.14 -7.25
C ALA A 20 13.38 -14.63 -7.93
N ALA A 21 13.41 -14.58 -9.27
CA ALA A 21 14.52 -14.03 -10.04
C ALA A 21 14.39 -12.50 -10.24
N GLY A 22 13.30 -11.89 -9.79
CA GLY A 22 13.05 -10.46 -9.89
C GLY A 22 12.41 -10.02 -11.21
N ASN A 23 11.97 -10.95 -12.06
CA ASN A 23 11.30 -10.65 -13.32
C ASN A 23 9.82 -10.34 -13.06
N PRO A 24 9.25 -9.29 -13.67
CA PRO A 24 7.81 -9.03 -13.60
C PRO A 24 7.01 -10.20 -14.20
N ILE A 25 6.03 -10.70 -13.44
CA ILE A 25 5.11 -11.77 -13.84
C ILE A 25 3.66 -11.28 -13.92
N GLU A 26 3.47 -9.96 -13.91
CA GLU A 26 2.18 -9.29 -13.88
C GLU A 26 2.24 -8.12 -14.85
N THR A 27 1.19 -7.91 -15.64
CA THR A 27 1.05 -6.70 -16.48
C THR A 27 0.41 -5.56 -15.70
N PRO A 28 0.52 -4.29 -16.15
CA PRO A 28 -0.22 -3.18 -15.52
C PRO A 28 -1.73 -3.43 -15.41
N GLU A 29 -2.31 -4.05 -16.44
CA GLU A 29 -3.71 -4.43 -16.48
C GLU A 29 -4.03 -5.48 -15.41
N ASP A 30 -3.20 -6.51 -15.24
CA ASP A 30 -3.35 -7.52 -14.19
C ASP A 30 -3.21 -6.92 -12.80
N MET A 31 -2.25 -6.00 -12.61
CA MET A 31 -2.03 -5.28 -11.36
C MET A 31 -3.29 -4.51 -10.95
N PHE A 32 -3.88 -3.74 -11.87
CA PHE A 32 -5.11 -3.00 -11.59
C PHE A 32 -6.29 -3.92 -11.31
N ARG A 33 -6.40 -5.04 -12.02
CA ARG A 33 -7.44 -6.05 -11.77
C ARG A 33 -7.30 -6.65 -10.37
N ARG A 34 -6.08 -7.03 -9.97
CA ARG A 34 -5.78 -7.53 -8.61
C ARG A 34 -6.19 -6.54 -7.53
N ILE A 35 -5.85 -5.26 -7.72
CA ILE A 35 -6.17 -4.21 -6.74
C ILE A 35 -7.69 -4.00 -6.65
N ALA A 36 -8.37 -3.90 -7.80
CA ALA A 36 -9.82 -3.73 -7.87
C ALA A 36 -10.57 -4.85 -7.14
N LYS A 37 -10.19 -6.10 -7.42
CA LYS A 37 -10.74 -7.28 -6.74
C LYS A 37 -10.52 -7.24 -5.22
N ASN A 38 -9.30 -6.88 -4.79
CA ASN A 38 -8.97 -6.84 -3.37
C ASN A 38 -9.79 -5.78 -2.62
N VAL A 39 -9.93 -4.59 -3.20
CA VAL A 39 -10.70 -3.49 -2.59
C VAL A 39 -12.20 -3.79 -2.61
N ALA A 40 -12.75 -4.31 -3.72
CA ALA A 40 -14.17 -4.69 -3.81
C ALA A 40 -14.56 -5.75 -2.77
N SER A 41 -13.65 -6.66 -2.43
CA SER A 41 -13.95 -7.71 -1.43
C SER A 41 -14.17 -7.19 -0.01
N ALA A 42 -13.76 -5.96 0.29
CA ALA A 42 -13.98 -5.34 1.59
C ALA A 42 -15.47 -5.15 1.91
N ASP A 43 -16.32 -4.96 0.90
CA ASP A 43 -17.76 -4.78 1.09
C ASP A 43 -18.44 -6.02 1.70
N LEU A 44 -17.86 -7.21 1.50
CA LEU A 44 -18.33 -8.44 2.14
C LEU A 44 -18.19 -8.44 3.67
N ILE A 45 -17.42 -7.51 4.23
CA ILE A 45 -17.35 -7.29 5.69
C ILE A 45 -18.68 -6.71 6.18
N TYR A 46 -19.33 -5.87 5.38
CA TYR A 46 -20.56 -5.14 5.73
C TYR A 46 -21.81 -5.82 5.21
N ASP A 47 -21.78 -6.34 3.98
CA ASP A 47 -22.87 -7.09 3.36
C ASP A 47 -22.37 -8.35 2.66
N LYS A 48 -22.76 -9.53 3.16
CA LYS A 48 -22.40 -10.83 2.58
C LYS A 48 -22.99 -11.07 1.18
N LYS A 49 -23.97 -10.28 0.76
CA LYS A 49 -24.60 -10.33 -0.56
C LYS A 49 -24.17 -9.19 -1.47
N ALA A 50 -23.17 -8.40 -1.06
CA ALA A 50 -22.63 -7.33 -1.89
C ALA A 50 -22.23 -7.85 -3.28
N ASP A 51 -22.57 -7.09 -4.32
CA ASP A 51 -22.19 -7.40 -5.69
C ASP A 51 -20.73 -6.98 -5.95
N ILE A 52 -19.81 -7.79 -5.44
CA ILE A 52 -18.36 -7.56 -5.57
C ILE A 52 -17.88 -7.57 -7.01
N VAL A 53 -18.59 -8.26 -7.93
CA VAL A 53 -18.21 -8.35 -9.34
C VAL A 53 -18.45 -7.01 -10.02
N SER A 54 -19.63 -6.42 -9.79
CA SER A 54 -19.93 -5.07 -10.27
C SER A 54 -18.99 -4.02 -9.67
N LEU A 55 -18.70 -4.09 -8.36
CA LEU A 55 -17.74 -3.18 -7.72
C LEU A 55 -16.32 -3.34 -8.28
N GLU A 56 -15.85 -4.57 -8.49
CA GLU A 56 -14.55 -4.85 -9.09
C GLU A 56 -14.42 -4.18 -10.47
N GLU A 57 -15.43 -4.31 -11.35
CA GLU A 57 -15.41 -3.65 -12.66
C GLU A 57 -15.41 -2.12 -12.55
N GLN A 58 -16.17 -1.56 -11.60
CA GLN A 58 -16.17 -0.11 -11.36
C GLN A 58 -14.78 0.39 -10.93
N PHE A 59 -14.16 -0.26 -9.94
CA PHE A 59 -12.81 0.10 -9.50
C PHE A 59 -11.77 -0.10 -10.60
N TYR A 60 -11.84 -1.22 -11.31
CA TYR A 60 -10.95 -1.49 -12.43
C TYR A 60 -11.07 -0.41 -13.52
N GLY A 61 -12.30 0.00 -13.84
CA GLY A 61 -12.59 1.11 -14.74
C GLY A 61 -11.94 2.43 -14.29
N LEU A 62 -11.99 2.75 -13.00
CA LEU A 62 -11.32 3.94 -12.47
C LEU A 62 -9.80 3.88 -12.64
N PHE A 63 -9.18 2.74 -12.35
CA PHE A 63 -7.74 2.57 -12.44
C PHE A 63 -7.23 2.54 -13.88
N ILE A 64 -7.87 1.76 -14.76
CA ILE A 64 -7.42 1.57 -16.15
C ILE A 64 -7.56 2.83 -17.00
N ASN A 65 -8.51 3.70 -16.63
CA ASN A 65 -8.71 5.02 -17.24
C ASN A 65 -7.94 6.14 -16.52
N LEU A 66 -7.13 5.80 -15.51
CA LEU A 66 -6.33 6.75 -14.72
C LEU A 66 -7.15 7.87 -14.06
N LEU A 67 -8.43 7.62 -13.79
CA LEU A 67 -9.33 8.57 -13.13
C LEU A 67 -9.09 8.64 -11.62
N PHE A 68 -8.59 7.54 -11.06
CA PHE A 68 -8.19 7.45 -9.67
C PHE A 68 -6.99 6.50 -9.57
N MET A 69 -6.06 6.81 -8.67
CA MET A 69 -4.90 5.97 -8.41
C MET A 69 -4.66 5.88 -6.91
N PRO A 70 -4.58 4.68 -6.34
CA PRO A 70 -4.27 4.53 -4.93
C PRO A 70 -2.79 4.83 -4.69
N ASN A 71 -2.42 5.03 -3.42
CA ASN A 71 -1.04 5.27 -3.03
C ASN A 71 -0.12 4.07 -3.33
N SER A 72 1.20 4.29 -3.23
CA SER A 72 2.19 3.26 -3.58
C SER A 72 2.04 1.94 -2.82
N PRO A 73 1.83 1.89 -1.48
CA PRO A 73 1.67 0.62 -0.78
C PRO A 73 0.45 -0.18 -1.23
N ALA A 74 -0.68 0.48 -1.53
CA ALA A 74 -1.83 -0.20 -2.09
C ALA A 74 -1.54 -0.83 -3.46
N LEU A 75 -0.85 -0.10 -4.35
CA LEU A 75 -0.42 -0.64 -5.65
C LEU A 75 0.48 -1.88 -5.49
N MET A 76 1.43 -1.82 -4.55
CA MET A 76 2.44 -2.85 -4.34
C MET A 76 1.90 -4.09 -3.62
N ASN A 77 0.95 -3.94 -2.68
CA ASN A 77 0.61 -4.95 -1.68
C ASN A 77 -0.83 -5.48 -1.73
N ALA A 78 -1.79 -4.77 -2.35
CA ALA A 78 -3.19 -5.22 -2.37
C ALA A 78 -3.33 -6.59 -3.06
N GLY A 79 -3.98 -7.56 -2.43
CA GLY A 79 -4.13 -8.91 -2.99
C GLY A 79 -2.86 -9.75 -2.93
N ARG A 80 -1.88 -9.38 -2.10
CA ARG A 80 -0.64 -10.14 -1.82
C ARG A 80 -0.51 -10.38 -0.32
N ASP A 81 0.32 -11.33 0.08
CA ASP A 81 0.42 -11.81 1.47
C ASP A 81 0.62 -10.72 2.53
N LEU A 82 1.34 -9.63 2.21
CA LEU A 82 1.62 -8.55 3.17
C LEU A 82 0.38 -7.71 3.52
N GLN A 83 -0.56 -7.49 2.57
CA GLN A 83 -1.81 -6.72 2.72
C GLN A 83 -1.75 -5.34 3.44
N GLN A 84 -0.56 -4.74 3.62
CA GLN A 84 -0.41 -3.43 4.25
C GLN A 84 -0.57 -2.34 3.18
N LEU A 85 -1.72 -1.63 3.17
CA LEU A 85 -2.10 -0.70 2.09
C LEU A 85 -1.94 0.79 2.44
N CYS A 86 -1.86 1.13 3.72
CA CYS A 86 -1.66 2.49 4.22
C CYS A 86 -0.23 2.99 3.97
N GLY A 87 -0.07 4.25 3.59
CA GLY A 87 1.26 4.85 3.36
C GLY A 87 1.76 5.77 4.48
N CYS A 88 0.88 6.22 5.37
CA CYS A 88 1.19 7.24 6.36
C CYS A 88 0.83 6.75 7.75
N PHE A 89 1.78 6.83 8.67
CA PHE A 89 1.63 6.47 10.07
C PHE A 89 2.20 7.59 10.95
N VAL A 90 1.65 7.76 12.15
CA VAL A 90 2.20 8.68 13.16
C VAL A 90 2.44 7.89 14.43
N LEU A 91 3.67 7.95 14.94
CA LEU A 91 4.07 7.28 16.17
C LEU A 91 4.40 8.31 17.26
N PRO A 92 3.84 8.18 18.48
CA PRO A 92 4.28 8.98 19.62
C PRO A 92 5.67 8.56 20.08
N VAL A 93 6.44 9.50 20.64
CA VAL A 93 7.72 9.22 21.27
C VAL A 93 7.63 9.64 22.73
N GLU A 94 7.54 8.66 23.64
CA GLU A 94 7.45 8.93 25.08
C GLU A 94 8.84 9.18 25.70
N ASP A 95 8.86 9.88 26.83
CA ASP A 95 10.08 10.31 27.52
C ASP A 95 10.70 9.22 28.41
N SER A 96 10.98 8.05 27.82
CA SER A 96 11.82 7.02 28.43
C SER A 96 12.62 6.29 27.35
N ILE A 97 13.79 5.77 27.70
CA ILE A 97 14.65 5.05 26.76
C ILE A 97 13.93 3.82 26.20
N GLU A 98 13.21 3.08 27.04
CA GLU A 98 12.43 1.91 26.66
C GLU A 98 11.39 2.27 25.59
N ASN A 99 10.64 3.35 25.80
CA ASN A 99 9.62 3.78 24.86
C ASN A 99 10.21 4.36 23.57
N ILE A 100 11.32 5.10 23.65
CA ILE A 100 12.03 5.59 22.46
C ILE A 100 12.42 4.42 21.56
N PHE A 101 13.04 3.38 22.13
CA PHE A 101 13.46 2.21 21.36
C PHE A 101 12.28 1.34 20.89
N GLU A 102 11.18 1.29 21.63
CA GLU A 102 9.94 0.66 21.14
C GLU A 102 9.39 1.41 19.91
N THR A 103 9.33 2.74 19.94
CA THR A 103 8.92 3.54 18.77
C THR A 103 9.86 3.31 17.58
N VAL A 104 11.18 3.23 17.79
CA VAL A 104 12.14 2.90 16.73
C VAL A 104 11.85 1.52 16.12
N LYS A 105 11.58 0.51 16.95
CA LYS A 105 11.19 -0.83 16.49
C LYS A 105 9.90 -0.80 15.67
N GLN A 106 8.87 -0.07 16.14
CA GLN A 106 7.62 0.07 15.40
C GLN A 106 7.83 0.76 14.04
N ALA A 107 8.66 1.81 14.01
CA ALA A 107 9.02 2.48 12.76
C ALA A 107 9.73 1.52 11.78
N ALA A 108 10.65 0.69 12.27
CA ALA A 108 11.32 -0.32 11.43
C ALA A 108 10.34 -1.34 10.84
N ILE A 109 9.34 -1.79 11.60
CA ILE A 109 8.29 -2.70 11.13
C ILE A 109 7.44 -2.03 10.03
N ILE A 110 7.04 -0.77 10.24
CA ILE A 110 6.25 0.01 9.26
C ILE A 110 7.05 0.26 7.98
N HIS A 111 8.32 0.62 8.10
CA HIS A 111 9.19 0.84 6.95
C HIS A 111 9.41 -0.46 6.16
N LYS A 112 9.54 -1.61 6.85
CA LYS A 112 9.65 -2.93 6.21
C LYS A 112 8.43 -3.23 5.33
N SER A 113 7.23 -2.79 5.72
CA SER A 113 6.02 -2.99 4.93
C SER A 113 5.80 -1.92 3.83
N GLY A 114 6.65 -0.90 3.77
CA GLY A 114 6.57 0.20 2.79
C GLY A 114 5.77 1.42 3.25
N GLY A 115 5.39 1.50 4.52
CA GLY A 115 4.77 2.68 5.11
C GLY A 115 5.81 3.74 5.48
N GLY A 116 5.39 5.00 5.58
CA GLY A 116 6.19 6.10 6.13
C GLY A 116 5.69 6.50 7.52
N THR A 117 6.61 6.93 8.38
CA THR A 117 6.30 7.37 9.74
C THR A 117 6.59 8.86 9.96
N GLY A 118 5.63 9.57 10.55
CA GLY A 118 5.84 10.84 11.24
C GLY A 118 5.94 10.62 12.75
N PHE A 119 6.62 11.53 13.44
CA PHE A 119 6.86 11.43 14.88
C PHE A 119 6.51 12.75 15.57
N SER A 120 5.97 12.66 16.78
CA SER A 120 5.86 13.80 17.69
C SER A 120 6.87 13.64 18.82
N PHE A 121 7.86 14.53 18.86
CA PHE A 121 8.92 14.56 19.87
C PHE A 121 8.62 15.51 21.05
N SER A 122 7.43 16.10 21.10
CA SER A 122 7.07 17.13 22.09
C SER A 122 7.09 16.63 23.54
N ARG A 123 7.07 15.32 23.76
CA ARG A 123 7.09 14.71 25.10
C ARG A 123 8.51 14.52 25.63
N ILE A 124 9.52 14.49 24.76
CA ILE A 124 10.92 14.35 25.17
C ILE A 124 11.34 15.59 25.95
N ARG A 125 11.91 15.36 27.15
CA ARG A 125 12.41 16.44 28.00
C ARG A 125 13.47 17.30 27.28
N PRO A 126 13.56 18.61 27.57
CA PRO A 126 14.55 19.48 26.93
C PRO A 126 15.98 19.10 27.30
N LYS A 127 16.92 19.60 26.51
CA LYS A 127 18.34 19.61 26.87
C LYS A 127 18.56 20.63 28.00
N ASN A 128 19.37 20.25 28.99
CA ASN A 128 19.83 21.15 30.06
C ASN A 128 20.62 22.34 29.52
#